data_AF-A0A971QP73-F1
#
_entry.id   AF-A0A971QP73-F1
#
_cell.length_a   1.000
_cell.length_b   1.000
_cell.length_c   1.000
_cell.angle_alpha   90.00
_cell.angle_beta   90.00
_cell.angle_gamma   90.00
#
_symmetry.space_group_name_H-M   'P 1'
#
loop_
_entity.id
_entity.type
_entity.pdbx_description
1 polymer ?
#
loop_
_entity_poly.entity_id
_entity_poly.type
_entity_poly.pdbx_seq_one_letter_code
_entity_poly.pdbx_strand_id
1 'polypeptide(L)'
;MDSYEVLKKSMSDLGVKSVASDLGLSTSLIYKWCQPSGTEDSSGAENPLDRLVRIYELTRDTGPIKWLCQQANGYFVENVSPKEMDAIPLLHMTRRIVREFSELLDVLTESIENDGVIDLKEADQIRVEWEKLKSTAESFVAACEQGHYDK
;
A
#
# COMPACT_ATOMS: atom_id res chain seq x y z
N MET A 1 12.96 -2.84 5.02
CA MET A 1 13.38 -1.43 5.15
C MET A 1 12.60 -0.86 6.31
N ASP A 2 13.31 -0.41 7.34
CA ASP A 2 12.68 0.08 8.56
C ASP A 2 12.19 1.53 8.37
N SER A 3 11.24 1.98 9.20
CA SER A 3 10.62 3.30 9.11
C SER A 3 11.64 4.45 9.13
N TYR A 4 12.65 4.36 10.00
CA TYR A 4 13.71 5.36 10.12
C TYR A 4 14.61 5.42 8.87
N GLU A 5 14.81 4.31 8.16
CA GLU A 5 15.57 4.27 6.91
C GLU A 5 14.81 4.98 5.79
N VAL A 6 13.49 4.79 5.73
CA VAL A 6 12.61 5.50 4.80
C VAL A 6 12.71 7.00 5.01
N LEU A 7 12.59 7.45 6.27
CA LEU A 7 12.69 8.86 6.62
C LEU A 7 14.09 9.40 6.33
N LYS A 8 15.14 8.67 6.71
CA LYS A 8 16.52 9.10 6.45
C LYS A 8 16.77 9.36 4.97
N LYS A 9 16.29 8.47 4.10
CA LYS A 9 16.38 8.63 2.64
C LYS A 9 15.62 9.90 2.19
N SER A 10 14.33 10.01 2.51
CA SER A 10 13.50 11.14 2.09
C SER A 10 14.00 12.50 2.59
N MET A 11 14.52 12.55 3.82
CA MET A 11 15.05 13.78 4.42
C MET A 11 16.42 14.17 3.86
N SER A 12 17.19 13.20 3.35
CA SER A 12 18.51 13.45 2.76
C SER A 12 18.42 14.10 1.37
N ASP A 13 17.36 13.82 0.61
CA ASP A 13 17.19 14.34 -0.75
C ASP A 13 16.95 15.86 -0.78
N LEU A 14 16.21 16.40 0.19
CA LEU A 14 15.92 17.85 0.31
C LEU A 14 16.86 18.57 1.30
N GLY A 15 17.48 17.81 2.21
CA GLY A 15 18.31 18.31 3.30
C GLY A 15 17.53 18.58 4.58
N VAL A 16 18.01 17.97 5.69
CA VAL A 16 17.35 17.98 7.02
C VAL A 16 17.01 19.39 7.52
N LYS A 17 17.84 20.40 7.25
CA LYS A 17 17.58 21.79 7.68
C LYS A 17 16.37 22.42 7.00
N SER A 18 16.20 22.17 5.70
CA SER A 18 15.06 22.68 4.94
C SER A 18 13.78 22.04 5.45
N VAL A 19 13.77 20.71 5.55
CA VAL A 19 12.59 19.98 6.01
C VAL A 19 12.19 20.36 7.43
N ALA A 20 13.16 20.54 8.33
CA ALA A 20 12.90 21.00 9.69
C ALA A 20 12.23 22.39 9.70
N SER A 21 12.72 23.33 8.87
CA SER A 21 12.13 24.67 8.73
C SER A 21 10.70 24.61 8.21
N ASP A 22 10.46 23.85 7.14
CA ASP A 22 9.15 23.79 6.48
C ASP A 22 8.10 23.09 7.35
N LEU A 23 8.51 22.11 8.17
CA LEU A 23 7.64 21.44 9.14
C LEU A 23 7.46 22.22 10.46
N GLY A 24 8.22 23.31 10.68
CA GLY A 24 8.20 24.04 11.95
C GLY A 24 8.76 23.23 13.12
N LEU A 25 9.74 22.34 12.86
CA LEU A 25 10.33 21.43 13.83
C LEU A 25 11.83 21.69 14.02
N SER A 26 12.39 21.21 15.13
CA SER A 26 13.85 21.28 15.32
C SER A 26 14.58 20.28 14.43
N THR A 27 15.75 20.66 13.90
CA THR A 27 16.62 19.74 13.15
C THR A 27 16.99 18.50 13.97
N SER A 28 17.18 18.67 15.28
CA SER A 28 17.47 17.57 16.20
C SER A 28 16.35 16.54 16.24
N LEU A 29 15.08 16.96 16.18
CA LEU A 29 13.94 16.04 16.12
C LEU A 29 13.90 15.28 14.79
N ILE A 30 14.15 15.96 13.67
CA ILE A 30 14.20 15.30 12.35
C ILE A 30 15.34 14.27 12.29
N TYR A 31 16.53 14.60 12.82
CA TYR A 31 17.62 13.62 12.94
C TYR A 31 17.24 12.43 13.83
N LYS A 32 16.52 12.67 14.92
CA LYS A 32 16.02 11.62 15.81
C LYS A 32 15.07 10.67 15.10
N TRP A 33 14.19 11.19 14.23
CA TRP A 33 13.29 10.35 13.41
C TRP A 33 14.01 9.47 12.39
N CYS A 34 15.24 9.83 12.02
CA CYS A 34 16.07 9.09 11.06
C CYS A 34 16.98 8.05 11.74
N GLN A 35 16.78 7.77 13.03
CA GLN A 35 17.56 6.80 13.82
C GLN A 35 16.66 5.64 14.29
N PRO A 36 17.23 4.45 14.56
CA PRO A 36 16.48 3.33 15.11
C PRO A 36 15.79 3.67 16.43
N SER A 37 14.53 3.26 16.57
CA SER A 37 13.75 3.32 17.81
C SER A 37 14.02 2.04 18.63
N GLY A 38 14.19 2.12 19.95
CA GLY A 38 14.20 0.95 20.85
C GLY A 38 15.56 0.39 21.33
N THR A 39 16.68 1.08 21.10
CA THR A 39 17.96 0.76 21.81
C THR A 39 17.92 1.27 23.27
N GLU A 40 18.69 0.70 24.20
CA GLU A 40 18.68 1.10 25.63
C GLU A 40 18.96 2.61 25.86
N ASP A 41 19.66 3.28 24.94
CA ASP A 41 19.90 4.73 24.93
C ASP A 41 18.86 5.55 24.14
N SER A 42 17.83 4.91 23.57
CA SER A 42 16.83 5.58 22.74
C SER A 42 15.76 6.23 23.60
N SER A 43 16.01 7.48 24.00
CA SER A 43 14.93 8.41 24.35
C SER A 43 14.04 8.79 23.13
N GLY A 44 14.20 8.07 22.01
CA GLY A 44 13.64 8.29 20.67
C GLY A 44 12.17 8.64 20.69
N ALA A 45 11.82 9.88 20.32
CA ALA A 45 10.42 10.16 20.04
C ALA A 45 10.03 9.33 18.81
N GLU A 46 8.97 8.52 18.91
CA GLU A 46 8.43 7.76 17.77
C GLU A 46 8.33 8.67 16.54
N ASN A 47 8.84 8.16 15.41
CA ASN A 47 8.77 8.89 14.17
C ASN A 47 7.34 8.85 13.59
N PRO A 48 6.99 9.74 12.64
CA PRO A 48 5.62 9.82 12.13
C PRO A 48 5.10 8.53 11.49
N LEU A 49 5.98 7.73 10.85
CA LEU A 49 5.58 6.45 10.25
C LEU A 49 5.28 5.41 11.34
N ASP A 50 6.11 5.34 12.38
CA ASP A 50 5.87 4.45 13.53
C ASP A 50 4.53 4.76 14.20
N ARG A 51 4.20 6.04 14.36
CA ARG A 51 2.91 6.46 14.94
C ARG A 51 1.72 6.03 14.09
N LEU A 52 1.83 6.13 12.77
CA LEU A 52 0.77 5.68 11.85
C LEU A 52 0.59 4.17 11.89
N VAL A 53 1.70 3.41 11.93
CA VAL A 53 1.66 1.96 12.15
C VAL A 53 0.97 1.65 13.47
N ARG A 54 1.31 2.37 14.55
CA ARG A 54 0.71 2.17 15.86
C ARG A 54 -0.79 2.45 15.88
N ILE A 55 -1.24 3.51 15.19
CA ILE A 55 -2.66 3.80 15.01
C ILE A 55 -3.34 2.62 14.31
N TYR A 56 -2.79 2.16 13.18
CA TYR A 56 -3.33 1.01 12.45
C TYR A 56 -3.40 -0.27 13.31
N GLU A 57 -2.37 -0.58 14.08
CA GLU A 57 -2.37 -1.76 14.96
C GLU A 57 -3.48 -1.73 16.00
N LEU A 58 -3.74 -0.54 16.56
CA LEU A 58 -4.73 -0.32 17.61
C LEU A 58 -6.16 -0.30 17.06
N THR A 59 -6.39 0.33 15.91
CA THR A 59 -7.74 0.51 15.35
C THR A 59 -8.12 -0.56 14.34
N ARG A 60 -7.13 -1.20 13.71
CA ARG A 60 -7.27 -2.03 12.50
C ARG A 60 -7.93 -1.29 11.33
N ASP A 61 -7.98 0.04 11.38
CA ASP A 61 -8.54 0.88 10.35
C ASP A 61 -7.47 1.27 9.32
N THR A 62 -7.72 0.94 8.05
CA THR A 62 -6.84 1.28 6.92
C THR A 62 -7.06 2.70 6.39
N GLY A 63 -8.02 3.45 6.96
CA GLY A 63 -8.34 4.83 6.58
C GLY A 63 -7.11 5.76 6.48
N PRO A 64 -6.24 5.85 7.50
CA PRO A 64 -5.04 6.68 7.44
C PRO A 64 -4.08 6.29 6.29
N ILE A 65 -3.92 5.00 6.01
CA ILE A 65 -3.06 4.49 4.95
C ILE A 65 -3.65 4.84 3.58
N LYS A 66 -4.94 4.59 3.39
CA LYS A 66 -5.67 4.94 2.16
C LYS A 66 -5.58 6.45 1.88
N TRP A 67 -5.79 7.28 2.90
CA TRP A 67 -5.69 8.73 2.78
C TRP A 67 -4.28 9.19 2.37
N LEU A 68 -3.22 8.62 2.98
CA LEU A 68 -1.83 8.94 2.61
C LEU A 68 -1.52 8.57 1.16
N CYS A 69 -1.96 7.40 0.69
CA CYS A 69 -1.81 7.02 -0.72
C CYS A 69 -2.49 8.02 -1.64
N GLN A 70 -3.69 8.49 -1.30
CA GLN A 70 -4.41 9.50 -2.09
C GLN A 70 -3.67 10.84 -2.18
N GLN A 71 -2.94 11.25 -1.13
CA GLN A 71 -2.10 12.47 -1.19
C GLN A 71 -0.97 12.37 -2.23
N ALA A 72 -0.58 11.14 -2.60
CA ALA A 72 0.40 10.86 -3.63
C ALA A 72 -0.25 10.44 -4.97
N ASN A 73 -1.54 10.69 -5.16
CA ASN A 73 -2.32 10.24 -6.32
C ASN A 73 -2.26 8.71 -6.54
N GLY A 74 -2.14 7.97 -5.44
CA GLY A 74 -2.08 6.51 -5.38
C GLY A 74 -3.29 5.89 -4.69
N TYR A 75 -3.35 4.56 -4.71
CA TYR A 75 -4.38 3.76 -4.06
C TYR A 75 -3.71 2.68 -3.20
N PHE A 76 -4.23 2.44 -2.00
CA PHE A 76 -3.85 1.28 -1.22
C PHE A 76 -4.75 0.10 -1.60
N VAL A 77 -4.15 -0.97 -2.14
CA VAL A 77 -4.83 -2.23 -2.41
C VAL A 77 -4.29 -3.24 -1.42
N GLU A 78 -5.18 -3.85 -0.65
CA GLU A 78 -4.79 -4.90 0.29
C GLU A 78 -4.51 -6.19 -0.48
N ASN A 79 -3.43 -6.89 -0.11
CA ASN A 79 -3.13 -8.19 -0.67
C ASN A 79 -4.13 -9.23 -0.12
N VAL A 80 -4.43 -10.25 -0.92
CA VAL A 80 -5.22 -11.41 -0.47
C VAL A 80 -4.51 -12.06 0.72
N SER A 81 -5.28 -12.52 1.71
CA SER A 81 -4.72 -13.04 2.95
C SER A 81 -3.77 -14.23 2.70
N PRO A 82 -2.63 -14.35 3.41
CA PRO A 82 -1.67 -15.45 3.18
C PRO A 82 -2.30 -16.85 3.32
N LYS A 83 -3.30 -17.00 4.20
CA LYS A 83 -4.06 -18.25 4.35
C LYS A 83 -4.87 -18.62 3.12
N GLU A 84 -5.41 -17.63 2.40
CA GLU A 84 -6.09 -17.85 1.13
C GLU A 84 -5.11 -18.13 -0.01
N MET A 85 -3.87 -17.63 0.06
CA MET A 85 -2.82 -17.88 -0.93
C MET A 85 -2.22 -19.29 -0.82
N ASP A 86 -1.86 -19.74 0.39
CA ASP A 86 -1.21 -21.04 0.61
C ASP A 86 -2.09 -22.24 0.22
N ALA A 87 -3.39 -22.02 0.03
CA ALA A 87 -4.35 -23.04 -0.37
C ALA A 87 -4.51 -23.20 -1.90
N ILE A 88 -3.90 -22.33 -2.71
CA ILE A 88 -4.17 -22.26 -4.15
C ILE A 88 -2.90 -22.61 -4.93
N PRO A 89 -2.87 -23.74 -5.67
CA PRO A 89 -1.74 -24.05 -6.55
C PRO A 89 -1.53 -22.94 -7.59
N LEU A 90 -0.27 -22.64 -7.96
CA LEU A 90 0.09 -21.52 -8.88
C LEU A 90 -0.75 -21.48 -10.16
N LEU A 91 -1.08 -22.64 -10.74
CA LEU A 91 -1.92 -22.73 -11.93
C LEU A 91 -3.35 -22.21 -11.71
N HIS A 92 -3.90 -22.40 -10.51
CA HIS A 92 -5.21 -21.88 -10.14
C HIS A 92 -5.18 -20.36 -9.95
N MET A 93 -4.10 -19.79 -9.40
CA MET A 93 -3.92 -18.33 -9.33
C MET A 93 -3.84 -17.71 -10.73
N THR A 94 -3.09 -18.33 -11.64
CA THR A 94 -3.00 -17.86 -13.04
C THR A 94 -4.39 -17.85 -13.71
N ARG A 95 -5.17 -18.93 -13.54
CA ARG A 95 -6.54 -19.01 -14.06
C ARG A 95 -7.46 -17.96 -13.43
N ARG A 96 -7.28 -17.67 -12.14
CA ARG A 96 -8.04 -16.66 -11.41
C ARG A 96 -7.75 -15.25 -11.95
N ILE A 97 -6.48 -14.90 -12.18
CA ILE A 97 -6.09 -13.62 -12.78
C ILE A 97 -6.74 -13.43 -14.15
N VAL A 98 -6.70 -14.45 -15.02
CA VAL A 98 -7.33 -14.38 -16.35
C VAL A 98 -8.84 -14.18 -16.25
N ARG A 99 -9.50 -14.87 -15.32
CA ARG A 99 -10.94 -14.71 -15.08
C ARG A 99 -11.26 -13.30 -14.58
N GLU A 100 -10.56 -12.80 -13.56
CA GLU A 100 -10.80 -11.46 -12.99
C GLU A 100 -10.51 -10.35 -14.01
N PHE A 101 -9.53 -10.55 -14.91
CA PHE A 101 -9.31 -9.64 -16.02
C PHE A 101 -10.47 -9.66 -17.02
N SER A 102 -11.06 -10.83 -17.30
CA SER A 102 -12.24 -10.94 -18.15
C SER A 102 -13.45 -10.24 -17.51
N GLU A 103 -13.67 -10.45 -16.21
CA GLU A 103 -14.73 -9.78 -15.44
C GLU A 103 -14.59 -8.24 -15.49
N LEU A 104 -13.36 -7.71 -15.41
CA LEU A 104 -13.10 -6.28 -15.58
C LEU A 104 -13.43 -5.80 -17.01
N LEU A 105 -13.08 -6.56 -18.04
CA LEU A 105 -13.39 -6.22 -19.43
C LEU A 105 -14.90 -6.21 -19.67
N ASP A 106 -15.65 -7.13 -19.06
CA ASP A 106 -17.11 -7.18 -19.14
C ASP A 106 -17.71 -5.89 -18.54
N VAL A 107 -17.30 -5.49 -17.33
CA VAL A 107 -17.76 -4.24 -16.69
C VAL A 107 -17.41 -3.01 -17.52
N LEU A 108 -16.20 -2.95 -18.09
CA LEU A 108 -15.80 -1.85 -18.96
C LEU A 108 -16.65 -1.78 -20.23
N THR A 109 -16.95 -2.93 -20.83
CA THR A 109 -17.73 -3.02 -22.07
C THR A 109 -19.18 -2.62 -21.79
N GLU A 110 -19.79 -3.14 -20.73
CA GLU A 110 -21.15 -2.79 -20.32
C GLU A 110 -21.29 -1.28 -20.05
N SER A 111 -20.32 -0.67 -19.37
CA SER A 111 -20.31 0.77 -19.08
C SER A 111 -20.21 1.63 -20.34
N ILE A 112 -19.57 1.13 -21.40
CA ILE A 112 -19.41 1.86 -22.67
C ILE A 112 -20.60 1.61 -23.61
N GLU A 113 -21.12 0.39 -23.67
CA GLU A 113 -22.20 0.01 -24.59
C GLU A 113 -23.57 0.56 -24.18
N ASN A 114 -23.78 0.88 -22.91
CA ASN A 114 -25.07 1.32 -22.37
C ASN A 114 -25.46 2.72 -22.89
N ASP A 115 -24.62 3.74 -22.66
CA ASP A 115 -24.88 5.12 -23.09
C ASP A 115 -23.65 5.85 -23.66
N GLY A 116 -22.50 5.17 -23.76
CA GLY A 116 -21.24 5.73 -24.23
C GLY A 116 -20.54 6.65 -23.23
N VAL A 117 -21.01 6.75 -21.98
CA VAL A 117 -20.49 7.67 -20.96
C VAL A 117 -20.33 6.94 -19.62
N ILE A 118 -19.12 6.93 -19.09
CA ILE A 118 -18.87 6.33 -17.77
C ILE A 118 -19.36 7.28 -16.67
N ASP A 119 -20.41 6.89 -15.95
CA ASP A 119 -20.92 7.64 -14.80
C ASP A 119 -20.13 7.36 -13.51
N LEU A 120 -20.47 8.05 -12.41
CA LEU A 120 -19.76 7.87 -11.13
C LEU A 120 -19.92 6.48 -10.53
N LYS A 121 -21.05 5.82 -10.76
CA LYS A 121 -21.34 4.48 -10.25
C LYS A 121 -20.59 3.43 -11.07
N GLU A 122 -20.53 3.59 -12.38
CA GLU A 122 -19.74 2.74 -13.27
C GLU A 122 -18.23 2.91 -13.00
N ALA A 123 -17.77 4.13 -12.79
CA ALA A 123 -16.39 4.39 -12.38
C ALA A 123 -16.04 3.71 -11.05
N ASP A 124 -16.98 3.66 -10.09
CA ASP A 124 -16.83 2.93 -8.83
C ASP A 124 -16.81 1.41 -9.06
N GLN A 125 -17.68 0.88 -9.92
CA GLN A 125 -17.68 -0.55 -10.24
C GLN A 125 -16.38 -0.98 -10.94
N ILE A 126 -15.89 -0.20 -11.90
CA ILE A 126 -14.59 -0.41 -12.56
C ILE A 126 -13.48 -0.38 -11.52
N ARG A 127 -13.54 0.55 -10.55
CA ARG A 127 -12.58 0.65 -9.46
C ARG A 127 -12.54 -0.64 -8.62
N VAL A 128 -13.71 -1.16 -8.25
CA VAL A 128 -13.83 -2.39 -7.45
C VAL A 128 -13.20 -3.59 -8.18
N GLU A 129 -13.55 -3.82 -9.45
CA GLU A 129 -12.98 -4.95 -10.20
C GLU A 129 -11.48 -4.79 -10.46
N TRP A 130 -11.03 -3.56 -10.73
CA TRP A 130 -9.60 -3.28 -10.89
C TRP A 130 -8.79 -3.53 -9.61
N GLU A 131 -9.33 -3.14 -8.44
CA GLU A 131 -8.67 -3.38 -7.16
C GLU A 131 -8.63 -4.85 -6.78
N LYS A 132 -9.69 -5.61 -7.09
CA LYS A 132 -9.72 -7.07 -6.94
C LYS A 132 -8.64 -7.75 -7.78
N LEU A 133 -8.55 -7.41 -9.08
CA LEU A 133 -7.53 -7.96 -9.97
C LEU A 133 -6.11 -7.64 -9.48
N LYS A 134 -5.85 -6.37 -9.09
CA LYS A 134 -4.55 -5.96 -8.53
C LYS A 134 -4.20 -6.76 -7.28
N SER A 135 -5.15 -6.93 -6.36
CA SER A 135 -4.95 -7.69 -5.12
C SER A 135 -4.53 -9.13 -5.42
N THR A 136 -5.25 -9.82 -6.32
CA THR A 136 -4.92 -11.19 -6.72
C THR A 136 -3.54 -11.30 -7.39
N ALA A 137 -3.22 -10.38 -8.30
CA ALA A 137 -1.95 -10.36 -9.01
C ALA A 137 -0.77 -10.06 -8.06
N GLU A 138 -0.92 -9.09 -7.15
CA GLU A 138 0.10 -8.74 -6.17
C GLU A 138 0.36 -9.88 -5.20
N SER A 139 -0.70 -10.56 -4.76
CA SER A 139 -0.61 -11.79 -3.97
C SER A 139 0.16 -12.90 -4.68
N PHE A 140 -0.08 -13.09 -5.97
CA PHE A 140 0.69 -14.05 -6.77
C PHE A 140 2.18 -13.70 -6.81
N VAL A 141 2.53 -12.43 -7.03
CA VAL A 141 3.92 -11.95 -7.01
C VAL A 141 4.55 -12.15 -5.63
N ALA A 142 3.86 -11.78 -4.55
CA ALA A 142 4.35 -11.95 -3.19
C ALA A 142 4.61 -13.44 -2.85
N ALA A 143 3.74 -14.36 -3.29
CA ALA A 143 3.95 -15.80 -3.10
C ALA A 143 5.18 -16.30 -3.89
N CYS A 144 5.41 -15.76 -5.09
CA CYS A 144 6.60 -16.02 -5.88
C CYS A 144 7.87 -15.52 -5.15
N GLU A 145 7.86 -14.30 -4.61
CA GLU A 145 9.00 -13.74 -3.86
C GLU A 145 9.34 -14.54 -2.58
N GLN A 146 8.34 -15.18 -1.98
CA GLN A 146 8.50 -16.05 -0.79
C GLN A 146 8.99 -17.47 -1.12
N GLY A 147 9.10 -17.83 -2.40
CA GLY A 147 9.65 -19.12 -2.82
C GLY A 147 8.65 -20.29 -2.76
N HIS A 148 7.33 -20.04 -2.76
CA HIS A 148 6.29 -21.08 -2.71
C HIS A 148 6.08 -21.80 -4.06
N TYR A 149 7.15 -22.15 -4.77
CA TYR A 149 7.08 -22.60 -6.18
C TYR A 149 6.76 -24.08 -6.41
N ASP A 150 6.69 -24.95 -5.40
CA ASP A 150 6.58 -26.40 -5.64
C ASP A 150 6.07 -27.19 -4.41
N LYS A 151 4.81 -26.99 -4.01
CA LYS A 151 4.09 -27.97 -3.18
C LYS A 151 2.69 -28.24 -3.68
#